data_AF-A0A7S3W1R3-F1
#
_entry.id   AF-A0A7S3W1R3-F1
#
_cell.length_a   1.000
_cell.length_b   1.000
_cell.length_c   1.000
_cell.angle_alpha   90.00
_cell.angle_beta   90.00
_cell.angle_gamma   90.00
#
_symmetry.space_group_name_H-M   'P 1'
#
loop_
_entity.id
_entity.type
_entity.pdbx_description
1 polymer ?
#
loop_
_entity_poly.entity_id
_entity_poly.type
_entity_poly.pdbx_seq_one_letter_code
_entity_poly.pdbx_strand_id
1 'polypeptide(L)'
;RTGGLLAAAMASNDASVENTFRFHLLPGGIKSLGEKSAKELLAKWNLDVHMQAHSFRYDQHFTPQQLDAFLCDFFNDPTVQATAPVCTGRQIHSWGSMGSVSSVKADRLSTSVVRLDFFDRLEKEVDIVRAGYIAKCLDVPCEEMVIASDKLRLMLLDESSEEWGAYSR
;
A
#
# COMPACT_ATOMS: atom_id res chain seq x y z
N ARG A 1 -67.16 -13.21 -18.29
CA ARG A 1 -67.33 -11.86 -17.69
C ARG A 1 -66.98 -12.01 -16.21
N THR A 2 -65.73 -11.75 -15.82
CA THR A 2 -65.26 -10.46 -15.21
C THR A 2 -66.06 -10.13 -13.95
N GLY A 3 -65.54 -9.95 -12.74
CA GLY A 3 -64.22 -9.80 -12.10
C GLY A 3 -64.52 -9.60 -10.59
N GLY A 4 -63.62 -9.40 -9.64
CA GLY A 4 -62.17 -9.37 -9.58
C GLY A 4 -61.79 -9.38 -8.09
N LEU A 5 -60.69 -10.01 -7.74
CA LEU A 5 -60.03 -9.85 -6.44
C LEU A 5 -58.80 -8.98 -6.69
N LEU A 6 -58.80 -7.75 -6.18
CA LEU A 6 -57.59 -6.93 -6.09
C LEU A 6 -56.75 -7.47 -4.92
N ALA A 7 -55.74 -8.27 -5.23
CA ALA A 7 -54.58 -8.44 -4.36
C ALA A 7 -53.51 -7.46 -4.86
N ALA A 8 -53.20 -6.44 -4.07
CA ALA A 8 -52.07 -5.56 -4.31
C ALA A 8 -50.78 -6.38 -4.13
N ALA A 9 -50.18 -6.78 -5.24
CA ALA A 9 -48.82 -7.29 -5.22
C ALA A 9 -47.89 -6.11 -4.91
N MET A 10 -47.33 -6.09 -3.69
CA MET A 10 -46.17 -5.28 -3.37
C MET A 10 -45.04 -5.80 -4.26
N ALA A 11 -44.71 -5.06 -5.30
CA ALA A 11 -43.53 -5.30 -6.10
C ALA A 11 -42.31 -5.15 -5.18
N SER A 12 -41.71 -6.28 -4.82
CA SER A 12 -40.35 -6.33 -4.29
C SER A 12 -39.47 -5.56 -5.28
N ASN A 13 -38.92 -4.43 -4.82
CA ASN A 13 -37.97 -3.65 -5.58
C ASN A 13 -36.63 -4.39 -5.54
N ASP A 14 -36.56 -5.50 -6.27
CA ASP A 14 -35.33 -6.23 -6.52
C ASP A 14 -34.60 -5.52 -7.66
N ALA A 15 -33.81 -4.54 -7.27
CA ALA A 15 -32.82 -3.90 -8.11
C ALA A 15 -31.59 -3.63 -7.26
N SER A 16 -31.03 -4.69 -6.66
CA SER A 16 -29.59 -4.69 -6.39
C SER A 16 -28.90 -4.69 -7.75
N VAL A 17 -28.61 -3.49 -8.25
CA VAL A 17 -27.62 -3.35 -9.32
C VAL A 17 -26.29 -3.75 -8.67
N GLU A 18 -26.00 -5.05 -8.71
CA GLU A 18 -24.69 -5.62 -8.44
C GLU A 18 -23.77 -5.07 -9.52
N ASN A 19 -23.22 -3.88 -9.29
CA ASN A 19 -22.15 -3.34 -10.10
C ASN A 19 -20.88 -4.15 -9.79
N THR A 20 -20.79 -5.34 -10.37
CA THR A 20 -19.63 -6.22 -10.21
C THR A 20 -18.47 -5.67 -11.05
N PHE A 21 -17.43 -5.18 -10.40
CA PHE A 21 -16.24 -4.70 -11.11
C PHE A 21 -15.55 -5.86 -11.84
N ARG A 22 -15.13 -5.65 -13.08
CA ARG A 22 -14.31 -6.64 -13.82
C ARG A 22 -12.91 -6.11 -14.02
N PHE A 23 -11.93 -7.01 -13.88
CA PHE A 23 -10.53 -6.64 -13.91
C PHE A 23 -9.79 -7.29 -15.07
N HIS A 24 -8.98 -6.48 -15.75
CA HIS A 24 -8.19 -6.90 -16.90
C HIS A 24 -6.72 -6.65 -16.62
N LEU A 25 -5.90 -7.70 -16.71
CA LEU A 25 -4.46 -7.58 -16.54
C LEU A 25 -3.86 -6.68 -17.63
N LEU A 26 -3.05 -5.71 -17.22
CA LEU A 26 -2.28 -4.87 -18.12
C LEU A 26 -0.88 -5.47 -18.31
N PRO A 27 -0.46 -5.72 -19.57
CA PRO A 27 0.89 -6.16 -19.84
C PRO A 27 1.88 -5.02 -19.59
N GLY A 28 3.07 -5.36 -19.09
CA GLY A 28 4.18 -4.41 -18.93
C GLY A 28 4.57 -4.05 -17.50
N GLY A 29 3.78 -4.46 -16.50
CA GLY A 29 4.10 -4.34 -15.07
C GLY A 29 4.49 -2.91 -14.63
N ILE A 30 5.08 -2.82 -13.43
CA ILE A 30 5.63 -1.55 -12.92
C ILE A 30 7.09 -1.46 -13.35
N LYS A 31 7.36 -0.72 -14.45
CA LYS A 31 8.68 -0.64 -15.09
C LYS A 31 9.82 -0.26 -14.13
N SER A 32 9.57 0.66 -13.20
CA SER A 32 10.57 1.13 -12.23
C SER A 32 11.07 0.02 -11.30
N LEU A 33 10.25 -0.99 -10.99
CA LEU A 33 10.69 -2.16 -10.20
C LEU A 33 11.64 -3.07 -10.98
N GLY A 34 11.67 -2.94 -12.31
CA GLY A 34 12.57 -3.69 -13.18
C GLY A 34 14.01 -3.16 -13.20
N GLU A 35 14.22 -1.92 -12.74
CA GLU A 35 15.52 -1.25 -12.74
C GLU A 35 16.51 -1.91 -11.78
N LYS A 36 17.80 -1.85 -12.11
CA LYS A 36 18.86 -2.50 -11.32
C LYS A 36 18.87 -2.01 -9.87
N SER A 37 18.82 -0.69 -9.67
CA SER A 37 18.78 -0.07 -8.35
C SER A 37 17.57 -0.53 -7.53
N ALA A 38 16.39 -0.57 -8.13
CA ALA A 38 15.17 -1.03 -7.46
C ALA A 38 15.27 -2.50 -7.06
N LYS A 39 15.78 -3.37 -7.94
CA LYS A 39 16.00 -4.79 -7.63
C LYS A 39 16.99 -5.01 -6.50
N GLU A 40 18.11 -4.27 -6.50
CA GLU A 40 19.09 -4.33 -5.42
C GLU A 40 18.46 -3.91 -4.08
N LEU A 41 17.61 -2.89 -4.07
CA LEU A 41 16.89 -2.48 -2.86
C LEU A 41 15.85 -3.52 -2.42
N LEU A 42 15.06 -4.07 -3.33
CA LEU A 42 14.09 -5.12 -3.00
C LEU A 42 14.76 -6.37 -2.41
N ALA A 43 15.92 -6.75 -2.96
CA ALA A 43 16.71 -7.87 -2.47
C ALA A 43 17.24 -7.65 -1.04
N LYS A 44 17.64 -6.42 -0.69
CA LYS A 44 18.09 -6.09 0.70
C LYS A 44 17.01 -6.40 1.75
N TRP A 45 15.74 -6.26 1.39
CA TRP A 45 14.60 -6.51 2.26
C TRP A 45 13.96 -7.89 2.03
N ASN A 46 14.58 -8.76 1.22
CA ASN A 46 14.05 -10.07 0.82
C ASN A 46 12.66 -9.97 0.16
N LEU A 47 12.36 -8.85 -0.52
CA LEU A 47 11.11 -8.61 -1.21
C LEU A 47 11.14 -9.12 -2.65
N ASP A 48 12.32 -9.23 -3.25
CA ASP A 48 12.51 -9.74 -4.61
C ASP A 48 11.93 -11.15 -4.82
N VAL A 49 11.93 -11.99 -3.79
CA VAL A 49 11.41 -13.37 -3.84
C VAL A 49 9.99 -13.54 -3.28
N HIS A 50 9.49 -12.54 -2.53
CA HIS A 50 8.22 -12.61 -1.79
C HIS A 50 7.19 -11.56 -2.25
N MET A 51 7.55 -10.70 -3.20
CA MET A 51 6.70 -9.66 -3.76
C MET A 51 6.45 -9.91 -5.24
N GLN A 52 5.26 -9.52 -5.69
CA GLN A 52 4.98 -9.34 -7.11
C GLN A 52 4.19 -8.06 -7.31
N ALA A 53 4.30 -7.50 -8.50
CA ALA A 53 3.62 -6.27 -8.88
C ALA A 53 2.88 -6.47 -10.20
N HIS A 54 1.57 -6.27 -10.14
CA HIS A 54 0.67 -6.37 -11.28
C HIS A 54 -0.09 -5.07 -11.46
N SER A 55 -0.52 -4.80 -12.68
CA SER A 55 -1.35 -3.65 -13.00
C SER A 55 -2.63 -4.15 -13.64
N PHE A 56 -3.76 -3.66 -13.16
CA PHE A 56 -5.07 -4.04 -13.66
C PHE A 56 -5.84 -2.81 -14.11
N ARG A 57 -6.63 -2.96 -15.18
CA ARG A 57 -7.65 -2.00 -15.57
C ARG A 57 -9.01 -2.52 -15.15
N TYR A 58 -9.89 -1.64 -14.69
CA TYR A 58 -11.28 -1.94 -14.41
C TYR A 58 -12.21 -1.14 -15.33
N ASP A 59 -13.45 -1.60 -15.49
CA ASP A 59 -14.43 -1.12 -16.47
C ASP A 59 -15.43 -0.09 -15.92
N GLN A 60 -15.75 -0.18 -14.64
CA GLN A 60 -16.75 0.68 -14.00
C GLN A 60 -16.18 1.94 -13.34
N HIS A 61 -17.03 2.93 -13.10
CA HIS A 61 -16.63 4.11 -12.33
C HIS A 61 -16.50 3.76 -10.85
N PHE A 62 -15.37 4.12 -10.23
CA PHE A 62 -15.11 3.90 -8.82
C PHE A 62 -15.46 5.15 -8.00
N THR A 63 -16.23 4.95 -6.93
CA THR A 63 -16.44 5.97 -5.89
C THR A 63 -15.94 5.46 -4.53
N PRO A 64 -15.40 6.33 -3.65
CA PRO A 64 -14.86 5.89 -2.35
C PRO A 64 -15.83 5.10 -1.46
N GLN A 65 -17.13 5.33 -1.61
CA GLN A 65 -18.20 4.63 -0.89
C GLN A 65 -18.31 3.15 -1.28
N GLN A 66 -17.81 2.79 -2.47
CA GLN A 66 -17.84 1.43 -3.00
C GLN A 66 -16.56 0.66 -2.68
N LEU A 67 -15.65 1.19 -1.85
CA LEU A 67 -14.34 0.59 -1.60
C LEU A 67 -14.44 -0.88 -1.16
N ASP A 68 -15.34 -1.19 -0.23
CA ASP A 68 -15.48 -2.56 0.28
C ASP A 68 -15.97 -3.53 -0.80
N ALA A 69 -16.98 -3.13 -1.57
CA ALA A 69 -17.49 -3.92 -2.69
C ALA A 69 -16.43 -4.09 -3.80
N PHE A 70 -15.75 -3.00 -4.16
CA PHE A 70 -14.67 -2.99 -5.13
C PHE A 70 -13.54 -3.96 -4.75
N LEU A 71 -13.11 -3.94 -3.49
CA LEU A 71 -12.05 -4.82 -3.02
C LEU A 71 -12.52 -6.28 -2.95
N CYS A 72 -13.73 -6.54 -2.47
CA CYS A 72 -14.32 -7.89 -2.51
C CYS A 72 -14.39 -8.44 -3.94
N ASP A 73 -14.85 -7.63 -4.90
CA ASP A 73 -14.90 -8.01 -6.31
C ASP A 73 -13.48 -8.22 -6.88
N PHE A 74 -12.54 -7.32 -6.59
CA PHE A 74 -11.15 -7.42 -7.04
C PHE A 74 -10.50 -8.72 -6.61
N PHE A 75 -10.62 -9.07 -5.33
CA PHE A 75 -10.00 -10.29 -4.83
C PHE A 75 -10.76 -11.56 -5.24
N ASN A 76 -12.03 -11.49 -5.63
CA ASN A 76 -12.75 -12.64 -6.17
C ASN A 76 -12.72 -12.73 -7.70
N ASP A 77 -12.16 -11.73 -8.40
CA ASP A 77 -12.10 -11.74 -9.87
C ASP A 77 -11.24 -12.91 -10.38
N PRO A 78 -11.75 -13.71 -11.34
CA PRO A 78 -11.01 -14.87 -11.85
C PRO A 78 -9.65 -14.52 -12.47
N THR A 79 -9.54 -13.35 -13.12
CA THR A 79 -8.29 -12.89 -13.73
C THR A 79 -7.28 -12.55 -12.63
N VAL A 80 -7.70 -11.85 -11.58
CA VAL A 80 -6.84 -11.50 -10.45
C VAL A 80 -6.37 -12.77 -9.72
N GLN A 81 -7.28 -13.69 -9.40
CA GLN A 81 -6.97 -14.96 -8.75
C GLN A 81 -5.99 -15.82 -9.57
N ALA A 82 -6.09 -15.80 -10.90
CA ALA A 82 -5.21 -16.56 -11.77
C ALA A 82 -3.82 -15.91 -11.94
N THR A 83 -3.71 -14.58 -11.85
CA THR A 83 -2.51 -13.84 -12.24
C THR A 83 -1.72 -13.29 -11.04
N ALA A 84 -2.36 -13.13 -9.88
CA ALA A 84 -1.75 -12.58 -8.67
C ALA A 84 -1.84 -13.57 -7.49
N PRO A 85 -1.07 -14.67 -7.49
CA PRO A 85 -1.02 -15.60 -6.36
C PRO A 85 -0.49 -14.95 -5.07
N VAL A 86 -0.81 -15.49 -3.90
CA VAL A 86 -0.32 -14.95 -2.63
C VAL A 86 0.88 -15.74 -2.11
N CYS A 87 1.84 -15.05 -1.50
CA CYS A 87 2.95 -15.70 -0.81
C CYS A 87 2.42 -16.38 0.45
N THR A 88 2.58 -17.70 0.57
CA THR A 88 2.05 -18.49 1.70
C THR A 88 3.04 -18.63 2.87
N GLY A 89 4.20 -17.94 2.79
CA GLY A 89 5.18 -17.82 3.89
C GLY A 89 5.87 -19.10 4.34
N ARG A 90 5.50 -20.27 3.81
CA ARG A 90 6.03 -21.58 4.24
C ARG A 90 7.44 -21.85 3.73
N GLN A 91 7.78 -21.35 2.54
CA GLN A 91 9.09 -21.52 1.89
C GLN A 91 9.36 -20.34 0.93
N ILE A 92 10.63 -20.16 0.55
CA ILE A 92 11.05 -19.25 -0.52
C ILE A 92 10.30 -19.66 -1.81
N HIS A 93 9.70 -18.68 -2.50
CA HIS A 93 8.87 -18.87 -3.70
C HIS A 93 7.60 -19.71 -3.47
N SER A 94 7.11 -19.81 -2.24
CA SER A 94 5.85 -20.48 -1.94
C SER A 94 4.65 -19.60 -2.28
N TRP A 95 4.20 -19.68 -3.53
CA TRP A 95 3.02 -18.96 -4.04
C TRP A 95 1.81 -19.89 -4.13
N GLY A 96 0.63 -19.40 -3.75
CA GLY A 96 -0.62 -20.17 -3.78
C GLY A 96 -1.82 -19.31 -4.15
N SER A 97 -2.97 -19.93 -4.41
CA SER A 97 -4.22 -19.19 -4.61
C SER A 97 -4.67 -18.57 -3.28
N MET A 98 -5.25 -17.37 -3.36
CA MET A 98 -5.86 -16.68 -2.22
C MET A 98 -7.13 -17.40 -1.74
N GLY A 99 -7.84 -18.06 -2.65
CA GLY A 99 -9.15 -18.67 -2.38
C GLY A 99 -10.28 -17.63 -2.41
N SER A 100 -11.50 -18.09 -2.11
CA SER A 100 -12.68 -17.23 -2.08
C SER A 100 -12.59 -16.24 -0.91
N VAL A 101 -12.80 -14.96 -1.20
CA VAL A 101 -12.69 -13.87 -0.22
C VAL A 101 -14.09 -13.43 0.21
N SER A 102 -14.37 -13.55 1.51
CA SER A 102 -15.68 -13.19 2.08
C SER A 102 -15.72 -11.78 2.68
N SER A 103 -14.55 -11.21 3.03
CA SER A 103 -14.45 -9.88 3.61
C SER A 103 -13.04 -9.33 3.40
N VAL A 104 -12.95 -8.01 3.23
CA VAL A 104 -11.70 -7.28 3.11
C VAL A 104 -11.70 -6.18 4.15
N LYS A 105 -10.62 -6.08 4.93
CA LYS A 105 -10.37 -4.93 5.79
C LYS A 105 -9.38 -4.00 5.08
N ALA A 106 -9.78 -2.75 4.87
CA ALA A 106 -8.92 -1.73 4.29
C ALA A 106 -8.95 -0.46 5.15
N ASP A 107 -7.77 0.05 5.49
CA ASP A 107 -7.62 1.30 6.21
C ASP A 107 -7.06 2.36 5.25
N ARG A 108 -7.83 3.43 5.01
CA ARG A 108 -7.37 4.52 4.14
C ARG A 108 -6.32 5.34 4.88
N LEU A 109 -5.09 5.31 4.37
CA LEU A 109 -4.01 6.14 4.88
C LEU A 109 -4.32 7.63 4.63
N SER A 110 -4.30 8.43 5.68
CA SER A 110 -4.44 9.90 5.61
C SER A 110 -3.09 10.54 5.23
N THR A 111 -2.56 10.22 4.06
CA THR A 111 -1.32 10.86 3.58
C THR A 111 -1.67 12.06 2.72
N SER A 112 -1.28 13.26 3.18
CA SER A 112 -1.31 14.49 2.37
C SER A 112 -0.04 14.67 1.54
N VAL A 113 1.04 14.00 1.96
CA VAL A 113 2.36 14.08 1.32
C VAL A 113 2.53 12.87 0.41
N VAL A 114 2.44 13.12 -0.89
CA VAL A 114 2.62 12.11 -1.96
C VAL A 114 4.06 12.12 -2.49
N ARG A 115 4.83 13.16 -2.18
CA ARG A 115 6.22 13.31 -2.59
C ARG A 115 7.14 12.76 -1.50
N LEU A 116 8.11 11.96 -1.93
CA LEU A 116 9.16 11.41 -1.07
C LEU A 116 10.43 12.27 -1.07
N ASP A 117 10.34 13.50 -1.60
CA ASP A 117 11.43 14.48 -1.65
C ASP A 117 11.90 14.95 -0.27
N PHE A 118 11.11 14.71 0.78
CA PHE A 118 11.57 14.81 2.15
C PHE A 118 12.81 13.94 2.40
N PHE A 119 12.84 12.69 1.90
CA PHE A 119 13.98 11.79 2.09
C PHE A 119 15.22 12.19 1.28
N ASP A 120 15.04 12.91 0.15
CA ASP A 120 16.16 13.44 -0.61
C ASP A 120 17.01 14.39 0.24
N ARG A 121 16.40 15.20 1.11
CA ARG A 121 17.13 16.08 2.02
C ARG A 121 17.97 15.30 3.02
N LEU A 122 17.41 14.20 3.54
CA LEU A 122 18.11 13.30 4.44
C LEU A 122 19.37 12.70 3.79
N GLU A 123 19.32 12.44 2.48
CA GLU A 123 20.43 11.87 1.73
C GLU A 123 21.45 12.92 1.24
N LYS A 124 21.00 14.15 0.93
CA LYS A 124 21.82 15.16 0.23
C LYS A 124 22.42 16.23 1.14
N GLU A 125 21.70 16.70 2.15
CA GLU A 125 22.04 17.96 2.84
C GLU A 125 22.61 17.80 4.25
N VAL A 126 22.55 16.59 4.82
CA VAL A 126 22.86 16.43 6.24
C VAL A 126 23.74 15.22 6.47
N ASP A 127 24.68 15.39 7.40
CA ASP A 127 25.62 14.39 7.88
C ASP A 127 24.93 13.21 8.63
N ILE A 128 23.59 13.15 8.54
CA ILE A 128 22.65 12.18 9.12
C ILE A 128 22.71 10.84 8.40
N VAL A 129 22.82 10.81 7.07
CA VAL A 129 22.98 9.57 6.31
C VAL A 129 24.35 9.54 5.67
N ARG A 130 25.15 8.52 6.01
CA ARG A 130 26.48 8.28 5.42
C ARG A 130 26.54 6.89 4.84
N ALA A 131 26.86 6.81 3.55
CA ALA A 131 26.97 5.56 2.80
C ALA A 131 25.73 4.64 2.94
N GLY A 132 24.53 5.24 3.02
CA GLY A 132 23.27 4.50 3.17
C GLY A 132 22.94 4.03 4.59
N TYR A 133 23.71 4.45 5.60
CA TYR A 133 23.44 4.18 7.01
C TYR A 133 23.16 5.48 7.76
N ILE A 134 22.30 5.40 8.78
CA ILE A 134 22.13 6.51 9.73
C ILE A 134 23.43 6.66 10.51
N ALA A 135 24.05 7.84 10.41
CA ALA A 135 25.30 8.18 11.06
C ALA A 135 25.13 8.13 12.59
N LYS A 136 25.98 7.33 13.23
CA LYS A 136 26.04 7.23 14.69
C LYS A 136 26.67 8.49 15.29
N CYS A 137 26.29 8.78 16.52
CA CYS A 137 26.90 9.81 17.36
C CYS A 137 27.18 9.24 18.76
N LEU A 138 27.83 10.04 19.60
CA LEU A 138 27.91 9.73 21.02
C LEU A 138 26.51 9.74 21.62
N ASP A 139 26.31 8.98 22.70
CA ASP A 139 25.05 8.95 23.43
C ASP A 139 24.76 10.33 24.02
N VAL A 140 23.76 11.02 23.47
CA VAL A 140 23.29 12.31 23.96
C VAL A 140 21.96 12.09 24.70
N PRO A 141 21.86 12.48 25.98
CA PRO A 141 20.59 12.49 26.68
C PRO A 141 19.70 13.59 26.12
N CYS A 142 18.57 13.19 25.54
CA CYS A 142 17.51 14.09 25.09
C CYS A 142 16.42 14.19 26.17
N GLU A 143 15.38 14.98 25.89
CA GLU A 143 14.20 15.07 26.74
C GLU A 143 13.53 13.69 26.94
N GLU A 144 12.72 13.56 27.99
CA GLU A 144 11.94 12.34 28.31
C GLU A 144 12.78 11.07 28.58
N MET A 145 14.03 11.21 29.03
CA MET A 145 14.96 10.10 29.31
C MET A 145 15.31 9.25 28.07
N VAL A 146 15.15 9.81 26.87
CA VAL A 146 15.60 9.14 25.63
C VAL A 146 17.08 9.44 25.41
N ILE A 147 17.85 8.42 25.04
CA ILE A 147 19.24 8.59 24.61
C ILE A 147 19.28 8.53 23.07
N ALA A 148 19.77 9.60 22.45
CA ALA A 148 20.06 9.63 21.02
C ALA A 148 21.48 9.16 20.75
N SER A 149 21.61 7.98 20.14
CA SER A 149 22.89 7.41 19.70
C SER A 149 23.12 7.52 18.18
N ASP A 150 22.27 8.29 17.48
CA ASP A 150 22.45 8.60 16.07
C ASP A 150 21.91 9.99 15.71
N LYS A 151 22.44 10.52 14.59
CA LYS A 151 22.16 11.88 14.13
C LYS A 151 20.72 12.10 13.69
N LEU A 152 20.00 11.05 13.27
CA LEU A 152 18.57 11.17 12.94
C LEU A 152 17.75 11.39 14.22
N ARG A 153 18.06 10.68 15.30
CA ARG A 153 17.40 10.91 16.59
C ARG A 153 17.72 12.29 17.15
N LEU A 154 18.96 12.76 17.04
CA LEU A 154 19.31 14.13 17.43
C LEU A 154 18.49 15.18 16.68
N MET A 155 18.42 15.05 15.34
CA MET A 155 17.60 15.92 14.49
C MET A 155 16.12 15.99 14.92
N LEU A 156 15.57 14.90 15.46
CA LEU A 156 14.16 14.81 15.85
C LEU A 156 13.90 15.24 17.31
N LEU A 157 14.88 15.11 18.19
CA LEU A 157 14.69 15.16 19.65
C LEU A 157 15.43 16.28 20.36
N ASP A 158 16.39 16.94 19.70
CA ASP A 158 17.20 18.01 20.29
C ASP A 158 17.20 19.26 19.40
N GLU A 159 16.43 20.27 19.82
CA GLU A 159 16.32 21.55 19.11
C GLU A 159 17.65 22.33 19.07
N SER A 160 18.59 22.01 19.96
CA SER A 160 19.90 22.64 20.02
C SER A 160 20.95 21.97 19.13
N SER A 161 20.62 20.81 18.56
CA SER A 161 21.53 20.06 17.68
C SER A 161 21.77 20.77 16.34
N GLU A 162 22.94 20.55 15.75
CA GLU A 162 23.25 21.06 14.40
C GLU A 162 22.29 20.49 13.35
N GLU A 163 21.82 19.26 13.58
CA GLU A 163 20.93 18.54 12.69
C GLU A 163 19.48 19.09 12.70
N TRP A 164 19.00 19.72 13.78
CA TRP A 164 17.62 20.23 13.93
C TRP A 164 17.16 21.07 12.72
N GLY A 165 18.07 21.90 12.19
CA GLY A 165 17.81 22.80 11.06
C GLY A 165 17.55 22.12 9.71
N ALA A 166 17.71 20.79 9.60
CA ALA A 166 17.64 20.04 8.34
C ALA A 166 16.31 20.21 7.58
N TYR A 167 15.20 20.45 8.30
CA TYR A 167 13.86 20.59 7.72
C TYR A 167 13.23 21.96 7.98
N SER A 168 13.98 22.91 8.54
CA SER A 168 13.48 24.24 8.91
C SER A 168 13.47 25.26 7.76
N ARG A 169 13.82 24.84 6.53
CA ARG A 169 13.87 25.70 5.34
C ARG A 169 12.94 25.23 4.23
#